data_AF-A0A9N9J8U8-F1
#
_entry.id   AF-A0A9N9J8U8-F1
#
_cell.length_a   1.000
_cell.length_b   1.000
_cell.length_c   1.000
_cell.angle_alpha   90.00
_cell.angle_beta   90.00
_cell.angle_gamma   90.00
#
_symmetry.space_group_name_H-M   'P 1'
#
loop_
_entity.id
_entity.type
_entity.pdbx_description
1 polymer ?
#
loop_
_entity_poly.entity_id
_entity_poly.type
_entity_poly.pdbx_seq_one_letter_code
_entity_poly.pdbx_strand_id
1 'polypeptide(L)'
;FFTGFGQTVQHSQSTQFPVYNGGVVHNPDDDDQITYEKPTSNELKISSNNGALNVSLSSEYKMVSSIESQELLCMASLVTSEDILEDAKSTDSHVDIVLVLDVSGSMTGDKINLLKESLRFIVSVLSPKDRLSLVTFNTSATHITPLLLVNDGNKEKFNQKIQALVASGGTDIGN
;
A
#
# COMPACT_ATOMS: atom_id res chain seq x y z
N PHE A 1 -41.42 -42.65 -22.39
CA PHE A 1 -40.20 -43.06 -21.67
C PHE A 1 -39.06 -42.13 -22.11
N PHE A 2 -38.60 -41.26 -21.17
CA PHE A 2 -37.40 -40.37 -21.11
C PHE A 2 -37.00 -39.52 -22.35
N THR A 3 -37.11 -38.17 -22.42
CA THR A 3 -36.40 -37.02 -21.76
C THR A 3 -34.88 -36.98 -22.01
N GLY A 4 -34.19 -35.87 -22.34
CA GLY A 4 -34.56 -34.46 -22.21
C GLY A 4 -33.58 -33.45 -22.88
N PHE A 5 -33.81 -32.18 -22.52
CA PHE A 5 -33.37 -30.90 -23.09
C PHE A 5 -31.92 -30.49 -22.79
N GLY A 6 -31.37 -29.63 -23.65
CA GLY A 6 -30.23 -28.77 -23.33
C GLY A 6 -30.15 -27.57 -24.29
N GLN A 7 -30.72 -26.43 -23.92
CA GLN A 7 -30.37 -25.13 -24.51
C GLN A 7 -30.27 -24.04 -23.44
N THR A 8 -29.25 -23.23 -23.67
CA THR A 8 -28.72 -22.06 -22.96
C THR A 8 -29.73 -20.91 -22.79
N VAL A 9 -29.69 -20.23 -21.65
CA VAL A 9 -30.08 -18.80 -21.53
C VAL A 9 -29.10 -18.09 -20.59
N GLN A 10 -28.55 -16.96 -21.04
CA GLN A 10 -27.80 -16.00 -20.24
C GLN A 10 -28.73 -15.19 -19.33
N HIS A 11 -28.29 -14.88 -18.10
CA HIS A 11 -28.57 -13.56 -17.52
C HIS A 11 -27.57 -13.19 -16.42
N SER A 12 -27.00 -12.01 -16.56
CA SER A 12 -26.35 -11.22 -15.52
C SER A 12 -27.36 -10.86 -14.44
N GLN A 13 -27.03 -11.07 -13.16
CA GLN A 13 -27.56 -10.29 -12.02
C GLN A 13 -26.55 -10.30 -10.86
N SER A 14 -26.39 -9.14 -10.23
CA SER A 14 -25.55 -8.92 -9.05
C SER A 14 -26.09 -9.70 -7.85
N THR A 15 -25.26 -10.52 -7.23
CA THR A 15 -25.57 -11.10 -5.92
C THR A 15 -25.32 -10.05 -4.83
N GLN A 16 -26.31 -9.19 -4.65
CA GLN A 16 -26.46 -8.40 -3.44
C GLN A 16 -26.92 -9.36 -2.34
N PHE A 17 -26.06 -9.65 -1.37
CA PHE A 17 -26.41 -10.53 -0.25
C PHE A 17 -27.55 -9.90 0.56
N PRO A 18 -28.61 -10.66 0.90
CA PRO A 18 -29.71 -10.14 1.70
C PRO A 18 -29.23 -9.83 3.11
N VAL A 19 -29.51 -8.61 3.57
CA VAL A 19 -29.37 -8.23 4.99
C VAL A 19 -30.61 -8.73 5.71
N TYR A 20 -30.48 -9.84 6.44
CA TYR A 20 -31.54 -10.33 7.33
C TYR A 20 -31.54 -9.50 8.62
N ASN A 21 -32.48 -8.57 8.73
CA ASN A 21 -32.79 -7.91 10.00
C ASN A 21 -33.64 -8.86 10.85
N GLY A 22 -33.07 -9.27 11.99
CA GLY A 22 -33.61 -10.30 12.88
C GLY A 22 -35.12 -10.21 13.11
N GLY A 23 -35.82 -11.19 12.53
CA GLY A 23 -37.20 -11.52 12.85
C GLY A 23 -37.24 -12.99 13.24
N VAL A 24 -37.98 -13.30 14.32
CA VAL A 24 -38.21 -14.66 14.79
C VAL A 24 -39.07 -15.37 13.75
N VAL A 25 -38.51 -16.39 13.09
CA VAL A 25 -39.27 -17.25 12.17
C VAL A 25 -39.89 -18.36 13.02
N HIS A 26 -41.22 -18.33 13.16
CA HIS A 26 -41.95 -19.36 13.89
C HIS A 26 -42.15 -20.55 12.94
N ASN A 27 -41.41 -21.64 13.13
CA ASN A 27 -41.67 -22.89 12.43
C ASN A 27 -42.60 -23.75 13.32
N PRO A 28 -43.77 -24.18 12.83
CA PRO A 28 -44.81 -24.80 13.66
C PRO A 28 -44.68 -26.32 13.78
N ASP A 29 -43.48 -26.89 13.67
CA ASP A 29 -43.26 -28.33 13.85
C ASP A 29 -42.06 -28.53 14.79
N ASP A 30 -42.30 -29.32 15.84
CA ASP A 30 -41.37 -29.74 16.90
C ASP A 30 -39.99 -30.15 16.35
N ASP A 31 -38.96 -29.43 16.78
CA ASP A 31 -37.67 -29.97 17.26
C ASP A 31 -36.89 -28.80 17.89
N ASP A 32 -36.22 -29.07 19.01
CA ASP A 32 -35.65 -28.14 19.99
C ASP A 32 -35.10 -26.78 19.48
N GLN A 33 -35.28 -25.72 20.29
CA GLN A 33 -34.70 -24.40 20.03
C GLN A 33 -33.17 -24.46 19.99
N ILE A 34 -32.59 -24.51 18.79
CA ILE A 34 -31.16 -24.30 18.60
C ILE A 34 -30.90 -22.79 18.69
N THR A 35 -30.38 -22.35 19.83
CA THR A 35 -29.84 -20.99 19.96
C THR A 35 -28.59 -20.89 19.09
N TYR A 36 -28.70 -20.20 17.95
CA TYR A 36 -27.53 -19.80 17.19
C TYR A 36 -26.85 -18.65 17.92
N GLU A 37 -25.87 -18.96 18.77
CA GLU A 37 -24.91 -17.94 19.18
C GLU A 37 -24.17 -17.46 17.93
N LYS A 38 -24.34 -16.18 17.59
CA LYS A 38 -23.48 -15.51 16.61
C LYS A 38 -22.03 -15.77 17.07
N PRO A 39 -21.17 -16.41 16.25
CA PRO A 39 -19.80 -16.64 16.65
C PRO A 39 -19.18 -15.28 16.94
N THR A 40 -18.85 -15.07 18.21
CA THR A 40 -18.01 -13.96 18.62
C THR A 40 -16.69 -14.18 17.89
N SER A 41 -16.31 -13.21 17.06
CA SER A 41 -15.11 -13.21 16.21
C SER A 41 -13.87 -13.49 17.07
N ASN A 42 -13.51 -14.77 17.16
CA ASN A 42 -12.36 -15.25 17.91
C ASN A 42 -11.23 -15.50 16.92
N GLU A 43 -10.52 -14.42 16.57
CA GLU A 43 -9.29 -14.47 15.78
C GLU A 43 -8.23 -15.30 16.51
N LEU A 44 -7.57 -16.23 15.81
CA LEU A 44 -6.34 -16.82 16.30
C LEU A 44 -5.26 -15.75 16.25
N LYS A 45 -4.94 -15.16 17.41
CA LYS A 45 -3.92 -14.13 17.54
C LYS A 45 -2.62 -14.73 18.07
N ILE A 46 -1.60 -14.79 17.23
CA ILE A 46 -0.23 -15.14 17.65
C ILE A 46 0.55 -13.84 17.77
N SER A 47 0.96 -13.49 18.99
CA SER A 47 1.76 -12.30 19.24
C SER A 47 3.18 -12.65 19.69
N SER A 48 4.18 -12.05 19.05
CA SER A 48 5.58 -12.07 19.50
C SER A 48 6.01 -10.64 19.85
N ASN A 49 6.70 -10.49 20.98
CA ASN A 49 7.09 -9.19 21.51
C ASN A 49 8.57 -9.23 21.91
N ASN A 50 9.40 -8.47 21.20
CA ASN A 50 10.82 -8.25 21.51
C ASN A 50 11.08 -6.82 22.03
N GLY A 51 10.07 -6.16 22.60
CA GLY A 51 10.14 -4.78 23.10
C GLY A 51 10.03 -3.71 22.00
N ALA A 52 10.68 -3.93 20.86
CA ALA A 52 10.76 -3.01 19.72
C ALA A 52 9.59 -3.07 18.74
N LEU A 53 9.14 -4.29 18.46
CA LEU A 53 8.14 -4.59 17.44
C LEU A 53 7.17 -5.62 18.04
N ASN A 54 5.89 -5.28 18.01
CA ASN A 54 4.79 -6.18 18.26
C ASN A 54 4.30 -6.72 16.91
N VAL A 55 4.42 -8.04 16.72
CA VAL A 55 3.89 -8.71 15.54
C VAL A 55 2.69 -9.54 15.97
N SER A 56 1.54 -9.32 15.36
CA SER A 56 0.32 -10.10 15.57
C SER A 56 -0.14 -10.71 14.26
N LEU A 57 -0.33 -12.03 14.25
CA LEU A 57 -0.94 -12.75 13.12
C LEU A 57 -2.39 -13.09 13.45
N SER A 58 -3.32 -12.80 12.53
CA SER A 58 -4.72 -13.21 12.59
C SER A 58 -5.08 -14.05 11.38
N SER A 59 -5.63 -15.25 11.59
CA SER A 59 -6.16 -16.11 10.52
C SER A 59 -7.65 -16.38 10.73
N GLU A 60 -8.37 -16.54 9.62
CA GLU A 60 -9.79 -16.94 9.59
C GLU A 60 -10.00 -18.42 9.97
N TYR A 61 -8.95 -19.24 9.86
CA TYR A 61 -9.00 -20.67 10.14
C TYR A 61 -8.63 -20.95 11.60
N LYS A 62 -9.64 -21.28 12.42
CA LYS A 62 -9.44 -21.60 13.84
C LYS A 62 -8.73 -22.94 14.09
N MET A 63 -8.79 -23.86 13.15
CA MET A 63 -8.16 -25.17 13.23
C MET A 63 -7.95 -25.71 11.83
N VAL A 64 -6.83 -26.42 11.64
CA VAL A 64 -6.43 -26.94 10.33
C VAL A 64 -6.20 -28.43 10.45
N SER A 65 -6.61 -29.17 9.43
CA SER A 65 -6.40 -30.63 9.38
C SER A 65 -4.91 -30.93 9.33
N SER A 66 -4.45 -31.87 10.16
CA SER A 66 -3.05 -32.32 10.19
C SER A 66 -2.70 -33.33 9.10
N ILE A 67 -3.68 -33.74 8.28
CA ILE A 67 -3.57 -34.90 7.39
C ILE A 67 -2.83 -34.53 6.09
N GLU A 68 -2.86 -33.25 5.70
CA GLU A 68 -2.20 -32.75 4.49
C GLU A 68 -1.62 -31.35 4.72
N SER A 69 -0.59 -30.99 3.95
CA SER A 69 -0.02 -29.64 3.98
C SER A 69 -1.04 -28.65 3.43
N GLN A 70 -1.28 -27.56 4.16
CA GLN A 70 -2.21 -26.50 3.75
C GLN A 70 -1.50 -25.15 3.74
N GLU A 71 -1.81 -24.33 2.75
CA GLU A 71 -1.41 -22.92 2.72
C GLU A 71 -2.50 -22.08 3.38
N LEU A 72 -2.12 -21.31 4.40
CA LEU A 72 -3.05 -20.46 5.12
C LEU A 72 -2.71 -19.00 4.85
N LEU A 73 -3.72 -18.25 4.45
CA LEU A 73 -3.64 -16.80 4.44
C LEU A 73 -3.85 -16.30 5.88
N CYS A 74 -2.94 -15.43 6.30
CA CYS A 74 -3.06 -14.71 7.55
C CYS A 74 -2.74 -13.25 7.34
N MET A 75 -3.40 -12.40 8.12
CA MET A 75 -3.07 -11.01 8.22
C MET A 75 -2.00 -10.82 9.27
N ALA A 76 -0.89 -10.20 8.89
CA ALA A 76 0.14 -9.76 9.80
C ALA A 76 -0.03 -8.27 10.12
N SER A 77 -0.16 -7.96 11.40
CA SER A 77 -0.11 -6.61 11.94
C SER A 77 1.24 -6.41 12.62
N LEU A 78 1.97 -5.38 12.20
CA LEU A 78 3.23 -4.96 12.82
C LEU A 78 3.02 -3.60 13.46
N VAL A 79 3.28 -3.51 14.76
CA VAL A 79 3.13 -2.29 15.56
C VAL A 79 4.42 -2.05 16.32
N THR A 80 5.01 -0.87 16.19
CA THR A 80 6.17 -0.45 16.98
C THR A 80 5.71 0.09 18.33
N SER A 81 6.40 -0.26 19.41
CA SER A 81 6.10 0.33 20.73
C SER A 81 6.57 1.79 20.79
N GLU A 82 5.75 2.68 21.35
CA GLU A 82 6.08 4.12 21.49
C GLU A 82 7.31 4.37 22.38
N ASP A 83 7.57 3.50 23.37
CA ASP A 83 8.75 3.58 24.25
C ASP A 83 10.09 3.44 23.48
N ILE A 84 10.04 2.83 22.29
CA ILE A 84 11.20 2.69 21.41
C ILE A 84 11.37 3.95 20.57
N LEU A 85 10.36 4.80 20.38
CA LEU A 85 10.53 6.05 19.62
C LEU A 85 11.42 7.07 20.34
N GLU A 86 11.52 7.01 21.66
CA GLU A 86 12.43 7.87 22.44
C GLU A 86 13.90 7.40 22.29
N ASP A 87 14.15 6.09 22.30
CA ASP A 87 15.49 5.48 22.17
C ASP A 87 15.89 5.25 20.68
N ALA A 88 14.92 5.15 19.77
CA ALA A 88 15.08 5.12 18.32
C ALA A 88 15.13 6.52 17.69
N LYS A 89 14.75 7.57 18.43
CA LYS A 89 15.16 8.95 18.09
C LYS A 89 16.68 9.09 18.04
N SER A 90 17.39 8.23 18.78
CA SER A 90 18.85 8.06 18.71
C SER A 90 19.33 6.95 17.78
N THR A 91 18.44 6.18 17.14
CA THR A 91 18.85 5.30 16.05
C THR A 91 19.01 6.13 14.80
N ASP A 92 20.26 6.25 14.37
CA ASP A 92 20.76 6.88 13.16
C ASP A 92 20.23 6.15 11.91
N SER A 93 18.91 6.19 11.73
CA SER A 93 18.23 5.59 10.58
C SER A 93 18.17 6.64 9.48
N HIS A 94 18.94 6.37 8.43
CA HIS A 94 19.05 7.22 7.26
C HIS A 94 18.26 6.60 6.13
N VAL A 95 17.69 7.43 5.28
CA VAL A 95 16.93 6.97 4.13
C VAL A 95 17.68 7.26 2.84
N ASP A 96 17.62 6.31 1.92
CA ASP A 96 18.01 6.51 0.53
C ASP A 96 16.75 6.71 -0.31
N ILE A 97 16.65 7.87 -0.96
CA ILE A 97 15.48 8.23 -1.76
C ILE A 97 15.92 8.42 -3.21
N VAL A 98 15.24 7.74 -4.13
CA VAL A 98 15.36 7.98 -5.57
C VAL A 98 14.02 8.51 -6.07
N LEU A 99 14.00 9.76 -6.51
CA LEU A 99 12.81 10.40 -7.05
C LEU A 99 12.85 10.34 -8.58
N VAL A 100 11.84 9.70 -9.16
CA VAL A 100 11.62 9.64 -10.61
C VAL A 100 10.56 10.67 -10.97
N LEU A 101 10.96 11.68 -11.74
CA LEU A 101 10.24 12.94 -11.94
C LEU A 101 9.73 13.05 -13.37
N ASP A 102 8.42 13.21 -13.55
CA ASP A 102 7.85 13.49 -14.88
C ASP A 102 8.25 14.90 -15.32
N VAL A 103 8.88 15.00 -16.49
CA VAL A 103 9.20 16.27 -17.17
C VAL A 103 8.63 16.31 -18.57
N SER A 104 7.57 15.55 -18.86
CA SER A 104 6.86 15.54 -20.14
C SER A 104 6.22 16.90 -20.46
N GLY A 105 5.81 17.09 -21.73
CA GLY A 105 5.11 18.31 -22.14
C GLY A 105 3.85 18.61 -21.32
N SER A 106 3.20 17.59 -20.72
CA SER A 106 2.02 17.74 -19.86
C SER A 106 2.30 18.46 -18.52
N MET A 107 3.58 18.52 -18.13
CA MET A 107 4.07 19.18 -16.92
C MET A 107 4.35 20.67 -17.14
N THR A 108 4.18 21.20 -18.35
CA THR A 108 4.37 22.62 -18.67
C THR A 108 3.45 23.52 -17.83
N GLY A 109 3.90 24.75 -17.58
CA GLY A 109 3.16 25.74 -16.79
C GLY A 109 3.35 25.54 -15.29
N ASP A 110 2.27 25.64 -14.52
CA ASP A 110 2.37 25.67 -13.06
C ASP A 110 2.77 24.32 -12.45
N LYS A 111 2.51 23.20 -13.13
CA LYS A 111 2.84 21.86 -12.61
C LYS A 111 4.33 21.67 -12.38
N ILE A 112 5.18 22.05 -13.33
CA ILE A 112 6.63 21.96 -13.16
C ILE A 112 7.12 22.93 -12.08
N ASN A 113 6.49 24.09 -11.91
CA ASN A 113 6.84 25.02 -10.84
C ASN A 113 6.49 24.42 -9.47
N LEU A 114 5.32 23.82 -9.33
CA LEU A 114 4.88 23.17 -8.09
C LEU A 114 5.76 21.96 -7.75
N LEU A 115 6.22 21.22 -8.77
CA LEU A 115 7.20 20.15 -8.59
C LEU A 115 8.52 20.71 -8.03
N LYS A 116 9.03 21.82 -8.59
CA LYS A 116 10.26 22.46 -8.09
C LYS A 116 10.15 22.88 -6.62
N GLU A 117 9.04 23.50 -6.24
CA GLU A 117 8.80 23.87 -4.84
C GLU A 117 8.72 22.66 -3.92
N SER A 118 8.04 21.59 -4.36
CA SER A 118 7.95 20.34 -3.60
C SER A 118 9.31 19.68 -3.40
N LEU A 119 10.16 19.69 -4.44
CA LEU A 119 11.51 19.12 -4.36
C LEU A 119 12.42 19.95 -3.45
N ARG A 120 12.31 21.29 -3.48
CA ARG A 120 13.03 22.16 -2.52
C ARG A 120 12.62 21.88 -1.09
N PHE A 121 11.32 21.69 -0.86
CA PHE A 121 10.81 21.31 0.44
C PHE A 121 11.40 19.96 0.91
N ILE A 122 11.40 18.94 0.05
CA ILE A 122 12.02 17.64 0.37
C ILE A 122 13.49 17.82 0.77
N VAL A 123 14.28 18.53 -0.03
CA VAL A 123 15.70 18.81 0.27
C VAL A 123 15.88 19.56 1.60
N SER A 124 14.91 20.38 2.01
CA SER A 124 14.95 21.10 3.28
C SER A 124 14.63 20.24 4.50
N VAL A 125 13.78 19.21 4.34
CA VAL A 125 13.32 18.33 5.43
C VAL A 125 14.28 17.16 5.66
N LEU A 126 14.99 16.70 4.63
CA LEU A 126 15.96 15.60 4.75
C LEU A 126 17.15 15.97 5.63
N SER A 127 17.61 14.98 6.40
CA SER A 127 18.79 15.07 7.26
C SER A 127 20.07 15.12 6.41
N PRO A 128 21.15 15.77 6.89
CA PRO A 128 22.45 15.73 6.22
C PRO A 128 23.03 14.33 5.97
N LYS A 129 22.52 13.32 6.69
CA LYS A 129 22.93 11.92 6.55
C LYS A 129 22.05 11.10 5.58
N ASP A 130 20.90 11.63 5.17
CA ASP A 130 20.06 11.01 4.14
C ASP A 130 20.70 11.16 2.76
N ARG A 131 20.37 10.25 1.84
CA ARG A 131 20.82 10.32 0.45
C ARG A 131 19.65 10.49 -0.51
N LEU A 132 19.83 11.35 -1.51
CA LEU A 132 18.84 11.66 -2.52
C LEU A 132 19.43 11.49 -3.93
N SER A 133 18.68 10.89 -4.84
CA SER A 133 18.95 10.86 -6.27
C SER A 133 17.73 11.37 -7.02
N LEU A 134 17.96 12.27 -7.98
CA LEU A 134 16.92 12.80 -8.86
C LEU A 134 17.08 12.21 -10.25
N VAL A 135 16.02 11.58 -10.76
CA VAL A 135 15.92 11.03 -12.10
C VAL A 135 14.73 11.69 -12.78
N THR A 136 14.89 12.21 -13.98
CA THR A 136 13.78 12.73 -14.77
C THR A 136 13.38 11.76 -15.85
N PHE A 137 12.12 11.76 -16.24
CA PHE A 137 11.64 11.00 -17.39
C PHE A 137 10.72 11.84 -18.28
N ASN A 138 10.89 11.66 -19.58
CA ASN A 138 9.92 12.01 -20.62
C ASN A 138 9.89 10.86 -21.65
N THR A 139 10.47 11.03 -22.84
CA THR A 139 10.78 9.95 -23.80
C THR A 139 11.81 8.95 -23.24
N SER A 140 12.70 9.40 -22.36
CA SER A 140 13.71 8.52 -21.73
C SER A 140 14.04 8.99 -20.32
N ALA A 141 14.52 8.06 -19.48
CA ALA A 141 14.96 8.36 -18.13
C ALA A 141 16.39 8.92 -18.14
N THR A 142 16.63 9.99 -17.38
CA THR A 142 17.94 10.64 -17.24
C THR A 142 18.24 10.90 -15.77
N HIS A 143 19.40 10.46 -15.29
CA HIS A 143 19.87 10.79 -13.94
C HIS A 143 20.35 12.24 -13.91
N ILE A 144 19.68 13.08 -13.13
CA ILE A 144 20.04 14.49 -12.96
C ILE A 144 21.06 14.67 -11.84
N THR A 145 21.01 13.78 -10.84
CA THR A 145 22.02 13.65 -9.79
C THR A 145 22.27 12.16 -9.53
N PRO A 146 23.51 11.76 -9.19
CA PRO A 146 23.74 10.47 -8.55
C PRO A 146 23.16 10.46 -7.13
N LEU A 147 23.13 9.31 -6.47
CA LEU A 147 22.72 9.21 -5.08
C LEU A 147 23.76 9.93 -4.18
N LEU A 148 23.37 11.07 -3.62
CA LEU A 148 24.26 11.95 -2.85
C LEU A 148 23.66 12.27 -1.48
N LEU A 149 24.53 12.42 -0.48
CA LEU A 149 24.15 12.93 0.85
C LEU A 149 23.51 14.31 0.74
N VAL A 150 22.47 14.59 1.52
CA VAL A 150 21.77 15.88 1.58
C VAL A 150 22.44 16.82 2.59
N ASN A 151 23.77 16.85 2.61
CA ASN A 151 24.55 17.79 3.43
C ASN A 151 24.60 19.18 2.79
N ASP A 152 25.06 20.18 3.55
CA ASP A 152 25.08 21.59 3.10
C ASP A 152 25.87 21.79 1.79
N GLY A 153 26.92 21.00 1.56
CA GLY A 153 27.72 21.06 0.33
C GLY A 153 27.01 20.52 -0.92
N ASN A 154 26.01 19.65 -0.75
CA ASN A 154 25.24 19.08 -1.85
C ASN A 154 23.83 19.66 -1.99
N LYS A 155 23.27 20.26 -0.93
CA LYS A 155 21.96 20.94 -0.97
C LYS A 155 21.88 21.98 -2.09
N GLU A 156 22.94 22.79 -2.25
CA GLU A 156 23.02 23.77 -3.32
C GLU A 156 23.03 23.12 -4.72
N LYS A 157 23.72 21.98 -4.87
CA LYS A 157 23.72 21.21 -6.14
C LYS A 157 22.32 20.70 -6.47
N PHE A 158 21.58 20.18 -5.49
CA PHE A 158 20.19 19.77 -5.69
C PHE A 158 19.32 20.95 -6.10
N ASN A 159 19.41 22.09 -5.40
CA ASN A 159 18.62 23.28 -5.72
C ASN A 159 18.89 23.81 -7.13
N GLN A 160 20.14 23.82 -7.59
CA GLN A 160 20.51 24.20 -8.94
C GLN A 160 19.92 23.25 -9.99
N LYS A 161 20.01 21.94 -9.75
CA LYS A 161 19.43 20.92 -10.63
C LYS A 161 17.90 20.99 -10.67
N ILE A 162 17.24 21.23 -9.54
CA ILE A 162 15.79 21.42 -9.44
C ILE A 162 15.37 22.67 -10.22
N GLN A 163 16.08 23.80 -10.05
CA GLN A 163 15.79 25.03 -10.78
C GLN A 163 15.89 24.83 -12.31
N ALA A 164 16.84 24.01 -12.76
CA ALA A 164 17.07 23.69 -14.17
C ALA A 164 16.06 22.71 -14.78
N LEU A 165 15.10 22.16 -14.01
CA LEU A 165 14.07 21.30 -14.57
C LEU A 165 13.20 22.06 -15.57
N VAL A 166 12.98 21.46 -16.74
CA VAL A 166 12.14 22.02 -17.81
C VAL A 166 11.24 20.91 -18.32
N ALA A 167 9.94 21.21 -18.40
CA ALA A 167 8.98 20.34 -19.07
C ALA A 167 9.29 20.32 -20.57
N SER A 168 9.50 19.14 -21.13
CA SER A 168 9.83 18.92 -22.53
C SER A 168 9.26 17.60 -23.01
N GLY A 169 8.86 17.58 -24.27
CA GLY A 169 8.21 16.43 -24.88
C GLY A 169 7.12 16.89 -25.82
N GLY A 170 7.29 16.59 -27.09
CA GLY A 170 6.28 16.66 -28.13
C GLY A 170 6.20 15.30 -28.79
N THR A 171 5.02 14.93 -29.26
CA THR A 171 4.85 13.76 -30.13
C THR A 171 5.63 14.04 -31.41
N ASP A 172 6.67 13.26 -31.66
CA ASP A 172 7.38 13.23 -32.94
C ASP A 172 6.48 12.50 -33.95
N ILE A 173 5.47 13.19 -34.48
CA ILE A 173 4.68 12.70 -35.61
C ILE A 173 5.49 13.09 -36.86
N GLY A 174 6.42 12.21 -37.23
CA GLY A 174 7.33 12.40 -38.36
C GLY A 174 6.59 12.70 -39.67
N ASN A 175 7.14 13.65 -40.42
CA ASN A 175 6.72 14.11 -41.75
C ASN A 175 7.12 13.14 -42.86
#